data_AF-X1UEC3-F1
#
_entry.id   AF-X1UEC3-F1
#
_cell.length_a   1.000
_cell.length_b   1.000
_cell.length_c   1.000
_cell.angle_alpha   90.00
_cell.angle_beta   90.00
_cell.angle_gamma   90.00
#
_symmetry.space_group_name_H-M   'P 1'
#
loop_
_entity.id
_entity.type
_entity.pdbx_description
1 polymer ?
#
loop_
_entity_poly.entity_id
_entity_poly.type
_entity_poly.pdbx_seq_one_letter_code
_entity_poly.pdbx_strand_id
1 'polypeptide(L)'
;NINDLKQMCRDFELKGYSKLKKTELVDFILDSLAEEELKELLEQKELEIISNEIQIAIKIINGDYRETLSTIKNVNEKNHEIELLFKGFNWEVSSYLSITPENIADPERDCDCRIGSNMGLCSHFWVGFILSLKQNYFKLSDWKLTVLPKDFETKISTIKISATTTSGDKSKGSGKAISMVDESSDDFQLTKHINSRITVYEGKITEILERESDFQGNVTIYYIVSLKDVKFGPQLKKAKDYREEDTIKINDLKLRVSD
;
A
#
# COMPACT_ATOMS: atom_id res chain seq x y z
N ASN A 1 22.81 -14.64 -6.54
CA ASN A 1 24.08 -14.45 -5.80
C ASN A 1 25.22 -14.35 -6.84
N ILE A 2 26.40 -13.79 -6.51
CA ILE A 2 27.52 -13.65 -7.47
C ILE A 2 27.94 -14.99 -8.12
N ASN A 3 27.85 -16.09 -7.39
CA ASN A 3 28.16 -17.42 -7.90
C ASN A 3 27.15 -17.85 -8.97
N ASP A 4 25.85 -17.57 -8.76
CA ASP A 4 24.79 -17.89 -9.72
C ASP A 4 24.96 -17.07 -11.01
N LEU A 5 25.31 -15.77 -10.88
CA LEU A 5 25.58 -14.92 -12.03
C LEU A 5 26.81 -15.41 -12.82
N LYS A 6 27.88 -15.82 -12.13
CA LYS A 6 29.05 -16.41 -12.79
C LYS A 6 28.75 -17.76 -13.42
N GLN A 7 27.82 -18.53 -12.85
CA GLN A 7 27.37 -19.79 -13.43
C GLN A 7 26.59 -19.53 -14.72
N MET A 8 25.67 -18.57 -14.71
CA MET A 8 24.96 -18.13 -15.91
C MET A 8 25.94 -17.72 -17.03
N CYS A 9 26.95 -16.90 -16.72
CA CYS A 9 27.97 -16.56 -17.72
C CYS A 9 28.73 -17.78 -18.27
N ARG A 10 28.91 -18.86 -17.49
CA ARG A 10 29.49 -20.12 -18.00
C ARG A 10 28.52 -20.84 -18.93
N ASP A 11 27.26 -20.94 -18.52
CA ASP A 11 26.23 -21.68 -19.26
C ASP A 11 25.94 -21.04 -20.62
N PHE A 12 26.09 -19.72 -20.73
CA PHE A 12 25.97 -18.94 -21.97
C PHE A 12 27.32 -18.66 -22.66
N GLU A 13 28.41 -19.33 -22.25
CA GLU A 13 29.75 -19.21 -22.84
C GLU A 13 30.32 -17.78 -22.95
N LEU A 14 29.87 -16.86 -22.09
CA LEU A 14 30.35 -15.48 -22.05
C LEU A 14 31.81 -15.43 -21.57
N LYS A 15 32.61 -14.48 -22.05
CA LYS A 15 34.05 -14.36 -21.70
C LYS A 15 34.34 -13.01 -21.06
N GLY A 16 35.33 -12.97 -20.15
CA GLY A 16 35.80 -11.72 -19.51
C GLY A 16 35.12 -11.37 -18.18
N TYR A 17 34.11 -12.13 -17.76
CA TYR A 17 33.29 -11.85 -16.57
C TYR A 17 33.96 -12.21 -15.23
N SER A 18 35.06 -12.98 -15.22
CA SER A 18 35.63 -13.62 -14.02
C SER A 18 36.06 -12.62 -12.94
N LYS A 19 36.51 -11.43 -13.36
CA LYS A 19 37.03 -10.34 -12.51
C LYS A 19 35.96 -9.34 -12.06
N LEU A 20 34.77 -9.39 -12.66
CA LEU A 20 33.71 -8.42 -12.41
C LEU A 20 33.06 -8.64 -11.02
N LYS A 21 32.76 -7.52 -10.36
CA LYS A 21 31.97 -7.48 -9.12
C LYS A 21 30.49 -7.67 -9.43
N LYS A 22 29.68 -7.95 -8.41
CA LYS A 22 28.26 -8.30 -8.58
C LYS A 22 27.48 -7.30 -9.46
N THR A 23 27.65 -6.00 -9.26
CA THR A 23 26.97 -4.96 -10.06
C THR A 23 27.46 -4.95 -11.50
N GLU A 24 28.79 -4.88 -11.69
CA GLU A 24 29.43 -4.92 -13.02
C GLU A 24 29.09 -6.20 -13.81
N LEU A 25 28.90 -7.31 -13.10
CA LEU A 25 28.53 -8.60 -13.66
C LEU A 25 27.07 -8.61 -14.14
N VAL A 26 26.17 -7.88 -13.47
CA VAL A 26 24.79 -7.71 -13.93
C VAL A 26 24.80 -6.88 -15.22
N ASP A 27 25.50 -5.74 -15.22
CA ASP A 27 25.60 -4.88 -16.40
C ASP A 27 26.18 -5.65 -17.59
N PHE A 28 27.28 -6.39 -17.37
CA PHE A 28 27.90 -7.22 -18.41
C PHE A 28 26.97 -8.30 -18.98
N ILE A 29 26.15 -8.94 -18.14
CA ILE A 29 25.18 -9.93 -18.59
C ILE A 29 24.11 -9.26 -19.45
N LEU A 30 23.61 -8.10 -19.03
CA LEU A 30 22.61 -7.34 -19.78
C LEU A 30 23.16 -6.86 -21.13
N ASP A 31 24.39 -6.35 -21.16
CA ASP A 31 25.08 -5.93 -22.40
C ASP A 31 25.36 -7.10 -23.36
N SER A 32 25.31 -8.34 -22.86
CA SER A 32 25.52 -9.54 -23.66
C SER A 32 24.22 -10.08 -24.29
N LEU A 33 23.06 -9.58 -23.88
CA LEU A 33 21.76 -9.97 -24.46
C LEU A 33 21.53 -9.22 -25.78
N ALA A 34 20.94 -9.91 -26.76
CA ALA A 34 20.39 -9.21 -27.92
C ALA A 34 19.22 -8.30 -27.52
N GLU A 35 18.94 -7.26 -28.32
CA GLU A 35 17.82 -6.34 -28.04
C GLU A 35 16.48 -7.07 -27.93
N GLU A 36 16.28 -8.12 -28.74
CA GLU A 36 15.09 -8.96 -28.72
C GLU A 36 14.99 -9.79 -27.43
N GLU A 37 16.09 -10.37 -26.96
CA GLU A 37 16.13 -11.16 -25.71
C GLU A 37 15.91 -10.28 -24.49
N LEU A 38 16.50 -9.08 -24.48
CA LEU A 38 16.29 -8.10 -23.43
C LEU A 38 14.82 -7.66 -23.41
N LYS A 39 14.22 -7.42 -24.57
CA LYS A 39 12.80 -7.07 -24.68
C LYS A 39 11.91 -8.19 -24.16
N GLU A 40 12.15 -9.44 -24.55
CA GLU A 40 11.39 -10.60 -24.05
C GLU A 40 11.53 -10.76 -22.53
N LEU A 41 12.76 -10.59 -21.99
CA LEU A 41 13.02 -10.65 -20.56
C LEU A 41 12.25 -9.56 -19.80
N LEU A 42 12.26 -8.33 -20.32
CA LEU A 42 11.50 -7.21 -19.76
C LEU A 42 10.00 -7.52 -19.79
N GLU A 43 9.45 -7.94 -20.93
CA GLU A 43 8.02 -8.29 -21.05
C GLU A 43 7.61 -9.40 -20.06
N GLN A 44 8.46 -10.40 -19.83
CA GLN A 44 8.20 -11.47 -18.88
C GLN A 44 8.24 -11.03 -17.42
N LYS A 45 9.16 -10.13 -17.05
CA LYS A 45 9.44 -9.76 -15.66
C LYS A 45 8.76 -8.49 -15.19
N GLU A 46 8.52 -7.56 -16.10
CA GLU A 46 7.90 -6.28 -15.83
C GLU A 46 6.53 -6.46 -15.18
N LEU A 47 5.67 -7.31 -15.75
CA LEU A 47 4.32 -7.54 -15.22
C LEU A 47 4.35 -8.11 -13.80
N GLU A 48 5.28 -9.02 -13.51
CA GLU A 48 5.47 -9.62 -12.17
C GLU A 48 5.87 -8.54 -11.15
N ILE A 49 6.88 -7.74 -11.49
CA ILE A 49 7.40 -6.66 -10.63
C ILE A 49 6.33 -5.61 -10.38
N ILE A 50 5.68 -5.12 -11.43
CA ILE A 50 4.63 -4.09 -11.33
C ILE A 50 3.43 -4.60 -10.54
N SER A 51 3.01 -5.84 -10.77
CA SER A 51 1.93 -6.44 -9.99
C SER A 51 2.25 -6.45 -8.50
N ASN A 52 3.49 -6.80 -8.14
CA ASN A 52 3.94 -6.80 -6.74
C ASN A 52 3.95 -5.38 -6.14
N GLU A 53 4.49 -4.39 -6.84
CA GLU A 53 4.54 -3.01 -6.36
C GLU A 53 3.13 -2.40 -6.21
N ILE A 54 2.19 -2.73 -7.11
CA ILE A 54 0.78 -2.35 -6.99
C ILE A 54 0.13 -3.02 -5.77
N GLN A 55 0.39 -4.30 -5.53
CA GLN A 55 -0.11 -4.97 -4.32
C GLN A 55 0.39 -4.31 -3.04
N ILE A 56 1.67 -3.91 -3.01
CA ILE A 56 2.23 -3.18 -1.87
C ILE A 56 1.56 -1.81 -1.72
N ALA A 57 1.32 -1.09 -2.82
CA ALA A 57 0.61 0.19 -2.79
C ALA A 57 -0.79 0.07 -2.19
N ILE A 58 -1.54 -0.97 -2.56
CA ILE A 58 -2.87 -1.25 -1.97
C ILE A 58 -2.75 -1.54 -0.47
N LYS A 59 -1.76 -2.35 -0.05
CA LYS A 59 -1.52 -2.60 1.38
C LYS A 59 -1.17 -1.33 2.14
N ILE A 60 -0.39 -0.41 1.55
CA ILE A 60 -0.08 0.90 2.15
C ILE A 60 -1.36 1.73 2.33
N ILE A 61 -2.23 1.75 1.32
CA ILE A 61 -3.53 2.44 1.39
C ILE A 61 -4.41 1.85 2.49
N ASN A 62 -4.33 0.52 2.69
CA ASN A 62 -5.12 -0.19 3.69
C ASN A 62 -4.54 -0.14 5.11
N GLY A 63 -3.30 0.33 5.27
CA GLY A 63 -2.58 0.28 6.55
C GLY A 63 -1.93 -1.06 6.86
N ASP A 64 -2.06 -2.05 5.97
CA ASP A 64 -1.53 -3.43 6.08
C ASP A 64 -0.07 -3.56 5.63
N TYR A 65 0.73 -2.51 5.85
CA TYR A 65 2.14 -2.49 5.49
C TYR A 65 2.98 -1.77 6.54
N ARG A 66 4.30 -1.96 6.48
CA ARG A 66 5.26 -1.32 7.41
C ARG A 66 5.30 0.21 7.30
N GLU A 67 4.70 0.75 6.25
CA GLU A 67 4.58 2.17 5.96
C GLU A 67 3.10 2.50 5.79
N THR A 68 2.70 3.64 6.31
CA THR A 68 1.35 4.18 6.18
C THR A 68 1.37 5.50 5.42
N LEU A 69 0.38 5.73 4.57
CA LEU A 69 0.19 7.03 3.92
C LEU A 69 -0.27 8.07 4.96
N SER A 70 0.61 8.99 5.34
CA SER A 70 0.34 9.96 6.41
C SER A 70 -0.20 11.28 5.91
N THR A 71 0.14 11.69 4.68
CA THR A 71 -0.30 12.98 4.13
C THR A 71 -0.44 12.91 2.63
N ILE A 72 -1.50 13.52 2.12
CA ILE A 72 -1.72 13.79 0.70
C ILE A 72 -1.87 15.31 0.55
N LYS A 73 -1.04 15.92 -0.29
CA LYS A 73 -1.17 17.33 -0.66
C LYS A 73 -1.37 17.45 -2.16
N ASN A 74 -2.32 18.29 -2.54
CA ASN A 74 -2.38 18.82 -3.88
C ASN A 74 -1.52 20.08 -3.95
N VAL A 75 -0.37 19.98 -4.62
CA VAL A 75 0.58 21.10 -4.75
C VAL A 75 0.07 22.08 -5.80
N ASN A 76 -0.49 21.56 -6.89
CA ASN A 76 -1.03 22.37 -7.98
C ASN A 76 -2.13 21.61 -8.74
N GLU A 77 -3.38 22.00 -8.51
CA GLU A 77 -4.55 21.36 -9.13
C GLU A 77 -4.56 21.48 -10.66
N LYS A 78 -3.96 22.54 -11.24
CA LYS A 78 -3.99 22.74 -12.69
C LYS A 78 -3.03 21.82 -13.43
N ASN A 79 -1.89 21.53 -12.80
CA ASN A 79 -0.86 20.67 -13.34
C ASN A 79 -0.92 19.25 -12.76
N HIS A 80 -1.99 18.94 -12.01
CA HIS A 80 -2.19 17.63 -11.37
C HIS A 80 -1.03 17.20 -10.46
N GLU A 81 -0.36 18.17 -9.82
CA GLU A 81 0.82 17.94 -8.99
C GLU A 81 0.39 17.50 -7.58
N ILE A 82 0.84 16.32 -7.17
CA ILE A 82 0.58 15.77 -5.84
C ILE A 82 1.88 15.46 -5.11
N GLU A 83 1.85 15.65 -3.79
CA GLU A 83 2.91 15.26 -2.88
C GLU A 83 2.32 14.33 -1.81
N LEU A 84 2.96 13.18 -1.65
CA LEU A 84 2.60 12.14 -0.71
C LEU A 84 3.70 11.99 0.34
N LEU A 85 3.30 11.87 1.60
CA LEU A 85 4.20 11.53 2.69
C LEU A 85 3.82 10.17 3.24
N PHE A 86 4.80 9.29 3.33
CA PHE A 86 4.68 7.97 3.92
C PHE A 86 5.52 7.90 5.19
N LYS A 87 4.96 7.27 6.22
CA LYS A 87 5.61 7.12 7.51
C LYS A 87 5.75 5.65 7.86
N GLY A 88 6.99 5.23 8.11
CA GLY A 88 7.31 3.95 8.74
C GLY A 88 7.60 4.13 10.22
N PHE A 89 8.09 3.08 10.87
CA PHE A 89 8.38 3.10 12.31
C PHE A 89 9.44 4.16 12.69
N ASN A 90 10.52 4.26 11.91
CA ASN A 90 11.67 5.15 12.17
C ASN A 90 12.13 5.93 10.92
N TRP A 91 11.31 6.00 9.88
CA TRP A 91 11.66 6.69 8.64
C TRP A 91 10.42 7.33 8.01
N GLU A 92 10.68 8.31 7.14
CA GLU A 92 9.67 8.97 6.33
C GLU A 92 10.15 8.97 4.87
N VAL A 93 9.22 8.85 3.93
CA VAL A 93 9.48 8.89 2.49
C VAL A 93 8.54 9.92 1.88
N SER A 94 9.09 10.87 1.13
CA SER A 94 8.29 11.74 0.28
C SER A 94 8.21 11.20 -1.14
N SER A 95 7.08 11.45 -1.80
CA SER A 95 6.90 11.15 -3.22
C SER A 95 6.11 12.27 -3.88
N TYR A 96 6.65 12.79 -4.97
CA TYR A 96 6.00 13.72 -5.87
C TYR A 96 5.57 13.00 -7.15
N LEU A 97 4.41 13.37 -7.67
CA LEU A 97 3.91 12.89 -8.95
C LEU A 97 3.04 13.95 -9.63
N SER A 98 3.23 14.11 -10.94
CA SER A 98 2.31 14.84 -11.82
C SER A 98 2.01 13.99 -13.05
N ILE A 99 0.72 13.72 -13.28
CA ILE A 99 0.23 13.04 -14.48
C ILE A 99 -0.79 13.94 -15.17
N THR A 100 -0.44 14.38 -16.36
CA THR A 100 -1.29 15.15 -17.28
C THR A 100 -1.35 14.46 -18.63
N PRO A 101 -2.32 14.80 -19.49
CA PRO A 101 -2.35 14.28 -20.86
C PRO A 101 -1.06 14.51 -21.66
N GLU A 102 -0.31 15.58 -21.34
CA GLU A 102 0.93 15.95 -22.02
C GLU A 102 2.14 15.13 -21.58
N ASN A 103 2.18 14.67 -20.32
CA ASN A 103 3.31 13.92 -19.76
C ASN A 103 2.98 12.45 -19.43
N ILE A 104 1.79 11.94 -19.75
CA ILE A 104 1.37 10.57 -19.37
C ILE A 104 2.31 9.46 -19.85
N ALA A 105 3.04 9.70 -20.95
CA ALA A 105 4.02 8.76 -21.47
C ALA A 105 5.35 8.77 -20.69
N ASP A 106 5.63 9.84 -19.94
CA ASP A 106 6.76 9.93 -18.99
C ASP A 106 6.40 10.92 -17.87
N PRO A 107 5.63 10.46 -16.87
CA PRO A 107 5.16 11.34 -15.80
C PRO A 107 6.30 11.95 -15.01
N GLU A 108 6.16 13.23 -14.68
CA GLU A 108 7.07 13.89 -13.76
C GLU A 108 6.88 13.26 -12.37
N ARG A 109 7.96 12.71 -11.83
CA ARG A 109 7.93 11.94 -10.59
C ARG A 109 9.25 12.08 -9.85
N ASP A 110 9.16 12.08 -8.54
CA ASP A 110 10.31 12.00 -7.65
C ASP A 110 9.90 11.22 -6.39
N CYS A 111 10.82 10.42 -5.84
CA CYS A 111 10.57 9.71 -4.61
C CYS A 111 11.87 9.33 -3.92
N ASP A 112 11.94 9.59 -2.60
CA ASP A 112 13.13 9.35 -1.79
C ASP A 112 13.43 7.87 -1.55
N CYS A 113 12.53 6.96 -1.94
CA CYS A 113 12.78 5.54 -1.77
C CYS A 113 13.83 5.04 -2.78
N ARG A 114 14.55 3.98 -2.43
CA ARG A 114 15.62 3.42 -3.28
C ARG A 114 15.17 3.13 -4.72
N ILE A 115 13.95 2.69 -4.94
CA ILE A 115 13.44 2.38 -6.29
C ILE A 115 13.10 3.68 -7.02
N GLY A 116 12.38 4.59 -6.36
CA GLY A 116 11.97 5.88 -6.89
C GLY A 116 13.14 6.81 -7.22
N SER A 117 14.18 6.82 -6.38
CA SER A 117 15.41 7.60 -6.60
C SER A 117 16.20 7.15 -7.83
N ASN A 118 15.90 5.95 -8.34
CA ASN A 118 16.43 5.42 -9.60
C ASN A 118 15.37 5.47 -10.72
N MET A 119 14.37 6.35 -10.60
CA MET A 119 13.26 6.56 -11.54
C MET A 119 12.34 5.35 -11.77
N GLY A 120 12.40 4.35 -10.88
CA GLY A 120 11.57 3.14 -10.95
C GLY A 120 10.14 3.36 -10.43
N LEU A 121 9.20 2.56 -10.94
CA LEU A 121 7.78 2.58 -10.55
C LEU A 121 7.55 1.84 -9.23
N CYS A 122 7.98 2.46 -8.13
CA CYS A 122 7.83 1.94 -6.77
C CYS A 122 6.38 1.94 -6.26
N SER A 123 6.10 1.25 -5.16
CA SER A 123 4.79 1.25 -4.50
C SER A 123 4.28 2.67 -4.18
N HIS A 124 5.16 3.62 -3.83
CA HIS A 124 4.77 5.02 -3.56
C HIS A 124 4.25 5.72 -4.82
N PHE A 125 4.90 5.50 -5.97
CA PHE A 125 4.42 5.95 -7.28
C PHE A 125 3.03 5.39 -7.55
N TRP A 126 2.80 4.09 -7.29
CA TRP A 126 1.50 3.46 -7.53
C TRP A 126 0.39 3.97 -6.62
N VAL A 127 0.69 4.35 -5.38
CA VAL A 127 -0.29 5.06 -4.53
C VAL A 127 -0.69 6.38 -5.17
N GLY A 128 0.28 7.17 -5.65
CA GLY A 128 0.02 8.42 -6.38
C GLY A 128 -0.73 8.20 -7.69
N PHE A 129 -0.39 7.16 -8.44
CA PHE A 129 -1.07 6.78 -9.68
C PHE A 129 -2.55 6.49 -9.43
N ILE A 130 -2.86 5.66 -8.43
CA ILE A 130 -4.24 5.34 -8.04
C ILE A 130 -4.97 6.60 -7.59
N LEU A 131 -4.32 7.47 -6.80
CA LEU A 131 -4.90 8.74 -6.38
C LEU A 131 -5.25 9.62 -7.59
N SER A 132 -4.32 9.84 -8.51
CA SER A 132 -4.52 10.65 -9.71
C SER A 132 -5.63 10.09 -10.61
N LEU A 133 -5.69 8.77 -10.77
CA LEU A 133 -6.76 8.10 -11.51
C LEU A 133 -8.12 8.33 -10.84
N LYS A 134 -8.20 8.20 -9.51
CA LYS A 134 -9.44 8.42 -8.74
C LYS A 134 -9.86 9.90 -8.69
N GLN A 135 -8.93 10.83 -8.88
CA GLN A 135 -9.21 12.26 -9.08
C GLN A 135 -9.58 12.62 -10.53
N ASN A 136 -9.60 11.64 -11.46
CA ASN A 136 -9.85 11.82 -12.89
C ASN A 136 -8.81 12.70 -13.60
N TYR A 137 -7.55 12.69 -13.16
CA TYR A 137 -6.47 13.43 -13.83
C TYR A 137 -6.08 12.85 -15.18
N PHE A 138 -6.35 11.56 -15.38
CA PHE A 138 -6.20 10.85 -16.65
C PHE A 138 -7.16 9.65 -16.68
N LYS A 139 -7.34 9.04 -17.86
CA LYS A 139 -8.07 7.76 -17.98
C LYS A 139 -7.09 6.61 -18.07
N LEU A 140 -7.45 5.46 -17.53
CA LEU A 140 -6.59 4.27 -17.59
C LEU A 140 -6.26 3.86 -19.04
N SER A 141 -7.19 4.07 -19.97
CA SER A 141 -6.99 3.84 -21.42
C SER A 141 -5.85 4.65 -22.04
N ASP A 142 -5.47 5.76 -21.39
CA ASP A 142 -4.46 6.68 -21.89
C ASP A 142 -3.05 6.24 -21.42
N TRP A 143 -2.97 5.36 -20.40
CA TRP A 143 -1.72 4.85 -19.86
C TRP A 143 -1.04 3.86 -20.82
N LYS A 144 0.20 4.16 -21.20
CA LYS A 144 0.99 3.35 -22.15
C LYS A 144 2.43 3.10 -21.74
N LEU A 145 2.89 3.71 -20.65
CA LEU A 145 4.29 3.58 -20.22
C LEU A 145 4.63 2.12 -19.89
N THR A 146 3.69 1.37 -19.33
CA THR A 146 3.91 -0.02 -18.93
C THR A 146 2.61 -0.81 -18.90
N VAL A 147 2.73 -2.14 -19.02
CA VAL A 147 1.61 -3.07 -18.96
C VAL A 147 1.12 -3.22 -17.52
N LEU A 148 -0.19 -3.07 -17.34
CA LEU A 148 -0.85 -3.28 -16.05
C LEU A 148 -1.44 -4.70 -15.96
N PRO A 149 -1.55 -5.27 -14.75
CA PRO A 149 -2.24 -6.53 -14.57
C PRO A 149 -3.71 -6.42 -14.97
N LYS A 150 -4.26 -7.47 -15.59
CA LYS A 150 -5.64 -7.48 -16.14
C LYS A 150 -6.71 -7.19 -15.09
N ASP A 151 -6.44 -7.49 -13.83
CA ASP A 151 -7.34 -7.29 -12.69
C ASP A 151 -7.12 -5.95 -11.97
N PHE A 152 -6.29 -5.05 -12.52
CA PHE A 152 -5.94 -3.77 -11.91
C PHE A 152 -7.18 -2.93 -11.56
N GLU A 153 -8.08 -2.69 -12.51
CA GLU A 153 -9.29 -1.89 -12.28
C GLU A 153 -10.16 -2.48 -11.16
N THR A 154 -10.30 -3.81 -11.14
CA THR A 154 -11.07 -4.51 -10.10
C THR A 154 -10.44 -4.32 -8.73
N LYS A 155 -9.12 -4.47 -8.63
CA LYS A 155 -8.35 -4.31 -7.38
C LYS A 155 -8.48 -2.93 -6.75
N ILE A 156 -8.61 -1.88 -7.56
CA ILE A 156 -8.71 -0.51 -7.05
C ILE A 156 -10.14 0.01 -6.98
N SER A 157 -11.15 -0.78 -7.39
CA SER A 157 -12.54 -0.33 -7.52
C SER A 157 -13.13 0.17 -6.20
N THR A 158 -12.77 -0.48 -5.09
CA THR A 158 -13.24 -0.21 -3.72
C THR A 158 -12.51 0.95 -3.04
N ILE A 159 -11.38 1.39 -3.60
CA ILE A 159 -10.61 2.54 -3.11
C ILE A 159 -11.38 3.83 -3.44
N LYS A 160 -11.66 4.64 -2.42
CA LYS A 160 -12.28 5.95 -2.53
C LYS A 160 -11.39 7.03 -1.95
N ILE A 161 -11.58 8.25 -2.45
CA ILE A 161 -10.98 9.46 -1.91
C ILE A 161 -12.02 10.16 -1.06
N SER A 162 -11.71 10.44 0.19
CA SER A 162 -12.50 11.33 1.03
C SER A 162 -11.76 12.64 1.26
N ALA A 163 -12.48 13.75 1.14
CA ALA A 163 -11.97 15.07 1.52
C ALA A 163 -12.72 15.53 2.77
N THR A 164 -12.03 15.61 3.90
CA THR A 164 -12.57 16.23 5.12
C THR A 164 -12.14 17.69 5.20
N THR A 165 -13.10 18.58 5.39
CA THR A 165 -12.84 19.97 5.79
C THR A 165 -12.46 19.98 7.26
N THR A 166 -11.17 20.15 7.56
CA THR A 166 -10.68 20.36 8.92
C THR A 166 -11.08 21.76 9.40
N SER A 167 -12.28 21.86 9.99
CA SER A 167 -12.67 23.01 10.80
C SER A 167 -12.03 22.90 12.17
N GLY A 168 -10.76 23.29 12.32
CA GLY A 168 -10.15 23.35 13.64
C GLY A 168 -8.63 23.30 13.70
N ASP A 169 -7.91 24.19 13.00
CA ASP A 169 -6.67 24.73 13.56
C ASP A 169 -6.26 26.01 12.81
N LYS A 170 -6.28 27.16 13.48
CA LYS A 170 -6.01 28.49 12.88
C LYS A 170 -4.51 28.77 12.67
N SER A 171 -3.69 27.76 12.36
CA SER A 171 -2.24 27.98 12.18
C SER A 171 -1.54 27.27 11.02
N LYS A 172 -2.24 26.46 10.21
CA LYS A 172 -1.69 25.97 8.93
C LYS A 172 -2.77 26.05 7.85
N GLY A 173 -2.36 26.41 6.63
CA GLY A 173 -3.21 26.80 5.52
C GLY A 173 -4.46 25.93 5.34
N SER A 174 -5.56 26.56 4.93
CA SER A 174 -6.85 25.95 4.64
C SER A 174 -6.76 24.99 3.44
N GLY A 175 -6.14 23.84 3.62
CA GLY A 175 -6.16 22.73 2.68
C GLY A 175 -7.26 21.75 3.06
N LYS A 176 -8.02 21.26 2.08
CA LYS A 176 -8.88 20.09 2.29
C LYS A 176 -7.96 18.92 2.65
N ALA A 177 -8.20 18.26 3.79
CA ALA A 177 -7.47 17.05 4.13
C ALA A 177 -7.99 15.92 3.24
N ILE A 178 -7.17 15.48 2.29
CA ILE A 178 -7.45 14.36 1.39
C ILE A 178 -6.96 13.09 2.05
N SER A 179 -7.79 12.06 2.07
CA SER A 179 -7.42 10.70 2.46
C SER A 179 -7.89 9.69 1.42
N MET A 180 -7.17 8.57 1.34
CA MET A 180 -7.54 7.41 0.54
C MET A 180 -7.93 6.28 1.46
N VAL A 181 -9.05 5.62 1.14
CA VAL A 181 -9.60 4.55 1.96
C VAL A 181 -10.16 3.47 1.06
N ASP A 182 -9.79 2.22 1.30
CA ASP A 182 -10.41 1.06 0.68
C ASP A 182 -11.64 0.65 1.49
N GLU A 183 -12.84 0.82 0.92
CA GLU A 183 -14.06 0.48 1.64
C GLU A 183 -14.24 -1.02 1.88
N SER A 184 -13.49 -1.87 1.16
CA SER A 184 -13.54 -3.31 1.36
C SER A 184 -12.57 -3.81 2.42
N SER A 185 -11.65 -2.97 2.92
CA SER A 185 -10.68 -3.40 3.91
C SER A 185 -11.32 -3.63 5.27
N ASP A 186 -10.82 -4.64 5.98
CA ASP A 186 -11.24 -4.96 7.34
C ASP A 186 -11.06 -3.74 8.26
N ASP A 187 -9.94 -3.03 8.12
CA ASP A 187 -9.63 -1.81 8.85
C ASP A 187 -10.64 -0.69 8.61
N PHE A 188 -11.09 -0.47 7.36
CA PHE A 188 -12.15 0.51 7.11
C PHE A 188 -13.44 0.14 7.81
N GLN A 189 -13.83 -1.13 7.75
CA GLN A 189 -15.04 -1.59 8.42
C GLN A 189 -14.92 -1.41 9.94
N LEU A 190 -13.72 -1.62 10.50
CA LEU A 190 -13.44 -1.37 11.91
C LEU A 190 -13.47 0.11 12.28
N THR A 191 -13.07 1.03 11.38
CA THR A 191 -13.11 2.47 11.67
C THR A 191 -14.51 2.98 12.02
N LYS A 192 -15.56 2.39 11.42
CA LYS A 192 -16.97 2.71 11.73
C LYS A 192 -17.36 2.37 13.16
N HIS A 193 -16.59 1.51 13.82
CA HIS A 193 -16.82 1.04 15.17
C HIS A 193 -15.76 1.51 16.17
N ILE A 194 -14.86 2.43 15.78
CA ILE A 194 -13.95 3.08 16.71
C ILE A 194 -14.78 3.74 17.83
N ASN A 195 -14.36 3.51 19.08
CA ASN A 195 -15.06 3.94 20.30
C ASN A 195 -16.47 3.36 20.51
N SER A 196 -16.87 2.37 19.71
CA SER A 196 -18.13 1.67 19.87
C SER A 196 -17.90 0.30 20.51
N ARG A 197 -18.86 -0.16 21.32
CA ARG A 197 -18.89 -1.55 21.77
C ARG A 197 -19.46 -2.42 20.67
N ILE A 198 -18.78 -3.52 20.39
CA ILE A 198 -19.20 -4.52 19.40
C ILE A 198 -19.57 -5.83 20.09
N THR A 199 -20.33 -6.66 19.39
CA THR A 199 -20.53 -8.08 19.73
C THR A 199 -19.90 -8.92 18.63
N VAL A 200 -19.02 -9.85 19.01
CA VAL A 200 -18.47 -10.88 18.11
C VAL A 200 -19.43 -12.07 18.13
N TYR A 201 -20.01 -12.40 16.98
CA TYR A 201 -20.98 -13.49 16.82
C TYR A 201 -20.30 -14.80 16.46
N GLU A 202 -19.32 -14.74 15.56
CA GLU A 202 -18.53 -15.87 15.11
C GLU A 202 -17.06 -15.45 15.04
N GLY A 203 -16.15 -16.38 15.31
CA GLY A 203 -14.72 -16.13 15.21
C GLY A 203 -13.92 -17.23 15.89
N LYS A 204 -12.74 -17.52 15.35
CA LYS A 204 -11.80 -18.49 15.92
C LYS A 204 -10.74 -17.76 16.71
N ILE A 205 -10.67 -18.01 18.02
CA ILE A 205 -9.56 -17.52 18.84
C ILE A 205 -8.27 -18.19 18.36
N THR A 206 -7.30 -17.38 17.97
CA THR A 206 -5.97 -17.83 17.56
C THR A 206 -4.93 -17.60 18.65
N GLU A 207 -5.12 -16.57 19.47
CA GLU A 207 -4.20 -16.20 20.54
C GLU A 207 -4.94 -15.45 21.66
N ILE A 208 -4.54 -15.71 22.91
CA ILE A 208 -4.92 -14.91 24.07
C ILE A 208 -3.64 -14.53 24.80
N LEU A 209 -3.39 -13.22 24.93
CA LEU A 209 -2.24 -12.68 25.65
C LEU A 209 -2.69 -11.96 26.90
N GLU A 210 -2.26 -12.44 28.05
CA GLU A 210 -2.42 -11.73 29.31
C GLU A 210 -1.43 -10.56 29.39
N ARG A 211 -1.92 -9.42 29.88
CA ARG A 211 -1.14 -8.21 30.12
C ARG A 211 -1.51 -7.59 31.44
N GLU A 212 -0.51 -7.06 32.11
CA GLU A 212 -0.65 -6.35 33.37
C GLU A 212 -0.32 -4.87 33.16
N SER A 213 -1.13 -3.99 33.76
CA SER A 213 -0.88 -2.56 33.81
C SER A 213 -0.98 -2.09 35.25
N ASP A 214 0.13 -1.67 35.83
CA ASP A 214 0.16 -0.95 37.11
C ASP A 214 0.02 0.56 36.83
N PHE A 215 -1.03 1.16 37.37
CA PHE A 215 -1.16 2.61 37.42
C PHE A 215 -1.45 3.05 38.86
N GLN A 216 -0.47 3.74 39.46
CA GLN A 216 -0.55 4.27 40.83
C GLN A 216 -0.88 3.20 41.89
N GLY A 217 -0.36 1.98 41.72
CA GLY A 217 -0.57 0.87 42.65
C GLY A 217 -1.87 0.09 42.41
N ASN A 218 -2.68 0.47 41.41
CA ASN A 218 -3.80 -0.33 40.94
C ASN A 218 -3.34 -1.19 39.77
N VAL A 219 -3.20 -2.49 40.03
CA VAL A 219 -2.87 -3.49 39.01
C VAL A 219 -4.14 -3.88 38.25
N THR A 220 -4.17 -3.58 36.96
CA THR A 220 -5.23 -4.02 36.04
C THR A 220 -4.71 -5.13 35.15
N ILE A 221 -5.31 -6.31 35.25
CA ILE A 221 -5.07 -7.41 34.32
C ILE A 221 -6.05 -7.25 33.15
N TYR A 222 -5.54 -7.32 31.93
CA TYR A 222 -6.36 -7.32 30.73
C TYR A 222 -5.83 -8.33 29.73
N TYR A 223 -6.72 -8.84 28.89
CA TYR A 223 -6.38 -9.80 27.86
C TYR A 223 -6.41 -9.12 26.50
N ILE A 224 -5.43 -9.44 25.65
CA ILE A 224 -5.47 -9.13 24.23
C ILE A 224 -5.81 -10.43 23.52
N VAL A 225 -6.97 -10.48 22.88
CA VAL A 225 -7.46 -11.65 22.15
C VAL A 225 -7.33 -11.39 20.66
N SER A 226 -6.68 -12.32 19.95
CA SER A 226 -6.60 -12.35 18.49
C SER A 226 -7.60 -13.37 17.95
N LEU A 227 -8.42 -12.96 16.99
CA LEU A 227 -9.49 -13.75 16.38
C LEU A 227 -9.29 -13.82 14.86
N LYS A 228 -9.70 -14.94 14.26
CA LYS A 228 -9.78 -15.15 12.80
C LYS A 228 -11.19 -15.45 12.32
N ASP A 229 -11.47 -15.15 11.05
CA ASP A 229 -12.73 -15.43 10.36
C ASP A 229 -13.92 -14.86 11.16
N VAL A 230 -13.86 -13.57 11.45
CA VAL A 230 -14.69 -12.93 12.46
C VAL A 230 -15.94 -12.34 11.84
N LYS A 231 -17.09 -12.68 12.42
CA LYS A 231 -18.37 -12.01 12.18
C LYS A 231 -18.74 -11.20 13.40
N PHE A 232 -18.85 -9.89 13.25
CA PHE A 232 -19.18 -8.99 14.36
C PHE A 232 -20.22 -7.94 13.95
N GLY A 233 -20.77 -7.24 14.93
CA GLY A 233 -21.67 -6.11 14.69
C GLY A 233 -21.87 -5.26 15.95
N PRO A 234 -22.88 -4.38 15.96
CA PRO A 234 -23.20 -3.54 17.10
C PRO A 234 -23.44 -4.35 18.37
N GLN A 235 -23.13 -3.77 19.54
CA GLN A 235 -23.41 -4.42 20.82
C GLN A 235 -24.92 -4.71 20.97
N LEU A 236 -25.27 -5.99 21.14
CA LEU A 236 -26.64 -6.39 21.42
C LEU A 236 -26.97 -6.23 22.91
N LYS A 237 -28.14 -5.65 23.20
CA LYS A 237 -28.73 -5.68 24.55
C LYS A 237 -29.60 -6.92 24.76
N LYS A 238 -30.24 -7.43 23.70
CA LYS A 238 -31.07 -8.64 23.71
C LYS A 238 -30.83 -9.44 22.43
N ALA A 239 -30.92 -10.77 22.50
CA ALA A 239 -30.70 -11.65 21.35
C ALA A 239 -31.63 -11.36 20.16
N LYS A 240 -32.86 -10.92 20.44
CA LYS A 240 -33.85 -10.54 19.41
C LYS A 240 -33.49 -9.28 18.61
N ASP A 241 -32.52 -8.50 19.10
CA ASP A 241 -32.07 -7.28 18.43
C ASP A 241 -31.02 -7.60 17.35
N TYR A 242 -30.64 -8.88 17.20
CA TYR A 242 -29.77 -9.36 16.15
C TYR A 242 -30.39 -9.14 14.76
N ARG A 243 -29.58 -8.59 13.85
CA ARG A 243 -29.90 -8.38 12.44
C ARG A 243 -28.70 -8.83 11.61
N GLU A 244 -28.93 -9.74 10.66
CA GLU A 244 -27.86 -10.29 9.81
C GLU A 244 -27.24 -9.19 8.93
N GLU A 245 -28.07 -8.26 8.47
CA GLU A 245 -27.70 -7.11 7.66
C GLU A 245 -26.75 -6.12 8.36
N ASP A 246 -26.73 -6.12 9.70
CA ASP A 246 -25.85 -5.25 10.50
C ASP A 246 -24.52 -5.93 10.85
N THR A 247 -24.27 -7.12 10.30
CA THR A 247 -23.04 -7.89 10.57
C THR A 247 -21.98 -7.68 9.51
N ILE A 248 -20.73 -7.63 9.97
CA ILE A 248 -19.54 -7.43 9.15
C ILE A 248 -18.67 -8.67 9.31
N LYS A 249 -18.09 -9.13 8.21
CA LYS A 249 -17.09 -10.20 8.18
C LYS A 249 -15.71 -9.60 7.93
N ILE A 250 -14.74 -9.97 8.77
CA ILE A 250 -13.33 -9.58 8.64
C ILE A 250 -12.44 -10.80 8.89
N ASN A 251 -11.24 -10.78 8.34
CA ASN A 251 -10.32 -11.92 8.45
C ASN A 251 -9.64 -11.99 9.81
N ASP A 252 -9.17 -10.86 10.32
CA ASP A 252 -8.42 -10.78 11.56
C ASP A 252 -8.98 -9.67 12.46
N LEU A 253 -9.11 -9.94 13.76
CA LEU A 253 -9.56 -8.96 14.75
C LEU A 253 -8.75 -9.10 16.03
N LYS A 254 -8.15 -7.99 16.49
CA LYS A 254 -7.41 -7.93 17.74
C LYS A 254 -8.10 -7.01 18.73
N LEU A 255 -8.52 -7.56 19.86
CA LEU A 255 -9.35 -6.87 20.84
C LEU A 255 -8.70 -6.87 22.21
N ARG A 256 -8.84 -5.77 22.94
CA ARG A 256 -8.64 -5.76 24.38
C ARG A 256 -9.92 -6.21 25.07
N VAL A 257 -9.84 -7.25 25.87
CA VAL A 257 -10.89 -7.72 26.76
C VAL A 257 -10.45 -7.39 28.19
N SER A 258 -11.20 -6.53 28.86
CA SER A 258 -11.07 -6.25 30.28
C SER A 258 -12.29 -6.80 31.00
N ASP A 259 -12.08 -7.44 32.15
CA ASP A 259 -13.15 -7.74 33.11
C ASP A 259 -13.86 -6.46 33.60
#